data_AF-A0A373LK71-F1
#
_entry.id   AF-A0A373LK71-F1
#
_cell.length_a   1.000
_cell.length_b   1.000
_cell.length_c   1.000
_cell.angle_alpha   90.00
_cell.angle_beta   90.00
_cell.angle_gamma   90.00
#
_symmetry.space_group_name_H-M   'P 1'
#
loop_
_entity.id
_entity.type
_entity.pdbx_description
1 polymer ?
#
loop_
_entity_poly.entity_id
_entity_poly.type
_entity_poly.pdbx_seq_one_letter_code
_entity_poly.pdbx_strand_id
1 'polypeptide(L)'
;MPIKVKSNLPARDILENENIFVMTENRAMTQNIRPLKVLVLNLMPTKIVTETQILRKLSNTPLQIEVEFLQTATYRSTHTDPSHMDEFYKTFDEVKDHHFDGLIITGAPLDFVAYEDVEYWDELCTIMEWSKKHVHCTFHLCWGAFAGLYYHYGIQKRDRVPKLSGIYKHHILNKKSPLFRGFDDVYYAPHSRATEITREQILECPDLELMAESDEAGVGVVKSVDSRQFFVLYHSEYDADTLKLEYERDLAKGMDPIIPVNYFPDDDPTKEPIVNWRAAGQLLWTNWINYYVYQTTPYNINEVENE
;
A
#
# COMPACT_ATOMS: atom_id res chain seq x y z
N MET A 1 7.21 -13.30 14.09
CA MET A 1 8.16 -14.42 14.29
C MET A 1 7.35 -15.71 14.38
N PRO A 2 7.68 -16.74 13.59
CA PRO A 2 6.95 -18.00 13.58
C PRO A 2 7.19 -18.82 14.86
N ILE A 3 6.26 -19.72 15.16
CA ILE A 3 6.37 -20.63 16.31
C ILE A 3 7.37 -21.75 16.00
N LYS A 4 8.12 -22.16 17.02
CA LYS A 4 8.99 -23.34 16.99
C LYS A 4 8.24 -24.51 17.59
N VAL A 5 8.04 -25.58 16.83
CA VAL A 5 7.37 -26.79 17.30
C VAL A 5 8.23 -28.02 17.04
N LYS A 6 7.99 -29.09 17.81
CA LYS A 6 8.65 -30.38 17.59
C LYS A 6 8.25 -30.95 16.22
N SER A 7 9.21 -31.55 15.53
CA SER A 7 9.06 -32.03 14.15
C SER A 7 7.91 -33.04 13.95
N ASN A 8 7.50 -33.75 15.01
CA ASN A 8 6.45 -34.77 15.00
C ASN A 8 5.10 -34.28 15.56
N LEU A 9 4.89 -32.98 15.75
CA LEU A 9 3.62 -32.44 16.20
C LEU A 9 2.58 -32.53 15.05
N PRO A 10 1.45 -33.25 15.21
CA PRO A 10 0.45 -33.41 14.14
C PRO A 10 -0.15 -32.09 13.63
N ALA A 11 -0.17 -31.05 14.48
CA ALA A 11 -0.63 -29.73 14.09
C ALA A 11 0.24 -29.09 12.99
N ARG A 12 1.47 -29.56 12.78
CA ARG A 12 2.37 -29.04 11.75
C ARG A 12 1.79 -29.20 10.35
N ASP A 13 1.36 -30.41 9.99
CA ASP A 13 0.83 -30.69 8.66
C ASP A 13 -0.47 -29.90 8.40
N ILE A 14 -1.28 -29.70 9.45
CA ILE A 14 -2.50 -28.88 9.38
C ILE A 14 -2.13 -27.41 9.10
N LEU A 15 -1.20 -26.85 9.88
CA LEU A 15 -0.75 -25.45 9.73
C LEU A 15 -0.07 -25.21 8.38
N GLU A 16 0.79 -26.13 7.91
CA GLU A 16 1.43 -26.03 6.59
C GLU A 16 0.40 -26.05 5.45
N ASN A 17 -0.66 -26.86 5.54
CA ASN A 17 -1.78 -26.86 4.58
C ASN A 17 -2.62 -25.57 4.60
N GLU A 18 -2.61 -24.84 5.71
CA GLU A 18 -3.21 -23.50 5.87
C GLU A 18 -2.24 -22.37 5.45
N ASN A 19 -1.12 -22.71 4.81
CA ASN A 19 0.00 -21.83 4.48
C ASN A 19 0.68 -21.16 5.70
N ILE A 20 0.38 -21.61 6.92
CA ILE A 20 1.00 -21.09 8.14
C ILE A 20 2.41 -21.66 8.26
N PHE A 21 3.39 -20.76 8.18
CA PHE A 21 4.79 -21.13 8.20
C PHE A 21 5.21 -21.63 9.59
N VAL A 22 5.57 -22.91 9.68
CA VAL A 22 6.10 -23.56 10.88
C VAL A 22 7.60 -23.76 10.70
N MET A 23 8.41 -23.17 11.60
CA MET A 23 9.87 -23.30 11.49
C MET A 23 10.38 -24.59 12.10
N THR A 24 11.21 -25.30 11.32
CA THR A 24 12.00 -26.43 11.83
C THR A 24 13.15 -25.94 12.72
N GLU A 25 13.59 -26.79 13.65
CA GLU A 25 14.69 -26.51 14.58
C GLU A 25 15.96 -26.01 13.88
N ASN A 26 16.28 -26.57 12.72
CA ASN A 26 17.48 -26.20 11.96
C ASN A 26 17.40 -24.81 11.33
N ARG A 27 16.23 -24.39 10.81
CA ARG A 27 16.05 -23.06 10.19
C ARG A 27 16.01 -21.94 11.24
N ALA A 28 15.59 -22.24 12.47
CA ALA A 28 15.60 -21.30 13.59
C ALA A 28 17.01 -20.93 14.06
N MET A 29 17.96 -21.85 13.90
CA MET A 29 19.35 -21.65 14.34
C MET A 29 20.20 -20.89 13.31
N THR A 30 19.73 -20.74 12.07
CA THR A 30 20.46 -20.08 10.97
C THR A 30 19.82 -18.75 10.54
N GLN A 31 18.78 -18.29 11.24
CA GLN A 31 18.12 -17.02 10.90
C GLN A 31 19.01 -15.85 11.30
N ASN A 32 19.58 -15.18 10.30
CA ASN A 32 20.16 -13.86 10.49
C ASN A 32 19.08 -12.80 10.23
N ILE A 33 18.73 -12.05 11.27
CA ILE A 33 17.78 -10.94 11.19
C ILE A 33 18.58 -9.66 11.02
N ARG A 34 18.30 -8.90 9.95
CA ARG A 34 18.83 -7.54 9.75
C ARG A 34 17.69 -6.51 9.70
N PRO A 35 17.96 -5.23 9.94
CA PRO A 35 17.01 -4.17 9.64
C PRO A 35 16.58 -4.22 8.17
N LEU A 36 15.28 -3.98 7.94
CA LEU A 36 14.72 -3.83 6.60
C LEU A 36 14.90 -2.38 6.14
N LYS A 37 15.27 -2.18 4.87
CA LYS A 37 15.30 -0.86 4.24
C LYS A 37 14.03 -0.65 3.42
N VAL A 38 13.22 0.33 3.82
CA VAL A 38 11.96 0.66 3.13
C VAL A 38 12.03 2.10 2.62
N LEU A 39 11.88 2.26 1.31
CA LEU A 39 11.78 3.57 0.66
C LEU A 39 10.32 3.97 0.55
N VAL A 40 10.00 5.26 0.76
CA VAL A 40 8.65 5.80 0.61
C VAL A 40 8.68 6.97 -0.38
N LEU A 41 8.19 6.75 -1.60
CA LEU A 41 7.89 7.82 -2.54
C LEU A 41 6.57 8.48 -2.16
N ASN A 42 6.66 9.57 -1.38
CA ASN A 42 5.50 10.29 -0.90
C ASN A 42 5.08 11.36 -1.92
N LEU A 43 4.00 11.10 -2.64
CA LEU A 43 3.38 11.98 -3.63
C LEU A 43 2.20 12.78 -3.07
N MET A 44 1.82 12.57 -1.79
CA MET A 44 0.71 13.28 -1.17
C MET A 44 1.05 14.76 -0.92
N PRO A 45 0.06 15.68 -0.95
CA PRO A 45 0.30 17.09 -0.65
C PRO A 45 0.60 17.30 0.84
N THR A 46 -0.08 16.59 1.73
CA THR A 46 0.08 16.68 3.18
C THR A 46 1.19 15.73 3.67
N LYS A 47 2.45 16.04 3.32
CA LYS A 47 3.62 15.16 3.52
C LYS A 47 3.70 14.57 4.94
N ILE A 48 3.74 15.44 5.96
CA ILE A 48 3.88 15.07 7.37
C ILE A 48 2.72 14.18 7.87
N VAL A 49 1.50 14.43 7.42
CA VAL A 49 0.33 13.61 7.78
C VAL A 49 0.50 12.20 7.21
N THR A 50 0.85 12.11 5.92
CA THR A 50 1.09 10.84 5.23
C THR A 50 2.28 10.07 5.81
N GLU A 51 3.38 10.77 6.14
CA GLU A 51 4.53 10.19 6.85
C GLU A 51 4.08 9.55 8.16
N THR A 52 3.32 10.28 8.98
CA THR A 52 2.83 9.79 10.27
C THR A 52 1.94 8.56 10.11
N GLN A 53 1.03 8.58 9.13
CA GLN A 53 0.14 7.45 8.82
C GLN A 53 0.92 6.20 8.42
N ILE A 54 1.86 6.33 7.49
CA ILE A 54 2.68 5.21 6.99
C ILE A 54 3.59 4.68 8.11
N LEU A 55 4.31 5.55 8.81
CA LEU A 55 5.21 5.15 9.90
C LEU A 55 4.45 4.44 11.03
N ARG A 56 3.21 4.85 11.32
CA ARG A 56 2.33 4.15 12.27
C ARG A 56 1.99 2.72 11.82
N LYS A 57 1.81 2.49 10.52
CA LYS A 57 1.57 1.15 10.00
C LYS A 57 2.82 0.28 10.03
N LEU A 58 3.96 0.87 9.72
CA LEU A 58 5.26 0.19 9.71
C LEU A 58 5.79 -0.10 11.13
N SER A 59 5.35 0.64 12.16
CA SER A 59 5.86 0.45 13.54
C SER A 59 5.27 -0.74 14.29
N ASN A 60 4.19 -1.34 13.80
CA ASN A 60 3.53 -2.47 14.48
C ASN A 60 4.08 -3.84 14.02
N THR A 61 5.39 -4.01 14.19
CA THR A 61 6.11 -5.26 13.95
C THR A 61 7.35 -5.29 14.85
N PRO A 62 7.81 -6.47 15.31
CA PRO A 62 9.08 -6.58 16.04
C PRO A 62 10.32 -6.41 15.16
N LEU A 63 10.16 -6.30 13.83
CA LEU A 63 11.26 -6.11 12.89
C LEU A 63 11.72 -4.65 12.92
N GLN A 64 13.03 -4.42 12.91
CA GLN A 64 13.58 -3.08 12.72
C GLN A 64 13.41 -2.67 11.26
N ILE A 65 12.86 -1.48 11.02
CA ILE A 65 12.67 -0.91 9.68
C ILE A 65 13.36 0.45 9.63
N GLU A 66 14.31 0.60 8.71
CA GLU A 66 14.94 1.85 8.32
C GLU A 66 14.12 2.45 7.17
N VAL A 67 13.47 3.58 7.43
CA VAL A 67 12.63 4.26 6.44
C VAL A 67 13.37 5.45 5.87
N GLU A 68 13.42 5.54 4.54
CA GLU A 68 13.88 6.72 3.80
C GLU A 68 12.71 7.29 2.99
N PHE A 69 12.59 8.62 2.95
CA PHE A 69 11.57 9.29 2.14
C PHE A 69 12.17 9.81 0.84
N LEU A 70 11.45 9.57 -0.26
CA LEU A 70 11.79 10.01 -1.61
C LEU A 70 10.79 11.08 -2.06
N GLN A 71 11.29 12.14 -2.67
CA GLN A 71 10.51 13.13 -3.41
C GLN A 71 10.94 13.17 -4.87
N THR A 72 10.03 13.64 -5.72
CA THR A 72 10.34 13.99 -7.10
C THR A 72 11.22 15.24 -7.13
N ALA A 73 12.26 15.25 -7.96
CA ALA A 73 13.13 16.41 -8.16
C ALA A 73 12.40 17.55 -8.91
N THR A 74 11.46 17.19 -9.77
CA THR A 74 10.72 18.12 -10.63
C THR A 74 9.64 18.91 -9.88
N TYR A 75 8.90 18.27 -8.96
CA TYR A 75 7.84 18.92 -8.19
C TYR A 75 8.25 19.19 -6.74
N ARG A 76 8.18 20.47 -6.32
CA ARG A 76 8.36 20.88 -4.92
C ARG A 76 7.01 21.00 -4.23
N SER A 77 6.89 20.37 -3.05
CA SER A 77 5.68 20.47 -2.22
C SER A 77 5.38 21.93 -1.87
N THR A 78 4.15 22.38 -2.13
CA THR A 78 3.68 23.73 -1.78
C THR A 78 3.04 23.80 -0.39
N HIS A 79 2.77 22.65 0.25
CA HIS A 79 2.06 22.53 1.52
C HIS A 79 2.96 22.06 2.66
N THR A 80 4.28 22.01 2.44
CA THR A 80 5.26 21.51 3.41
C THR A 80 6.42 22.48 3.49
N ASP A 81 6.94 22.67 4.69
CA ASP A 81 8.09 23.54 4.91
C ASP A 81 9.29 23.05 4.08
N PRO A 82 9.95 23.91 3.28
CA PRO A 82 11.10 23.52 2.49
C PRO A 82 12.23 22.90 3.32
N SER A 83 12.44 23.36 4.56
CA SER A 83 13.48 22.80 5.43
C SER A 83 13.20 21.35 5.83
N HIS A 84 11.92 20.99 6.03
CA HIS A 84 11.52 19.60 6.27
C HIS A 84 11.84 18.73 5.06
N MET A 85 11.56 19.24 3.85
CA MET A 85 11.87 18.51 2.62
C MET A 85 13.38 18.34 2.44
N ASP A 86 14.17 19.39 2.66
CA ASP A 86 15.64 19.33 2.49
C ASP A 86 16.32 18.43 3.53
N GLU A 87 15.78 18.33 4.76
CA GLU A 87 16.35 17.51 5.83
C GLU A 87 15.97 16.03 5.73
N PHE A 88 14.72 15.72 5.38
CA PHE A 88 14.18 14.36 5.52
C PHE A 88 13.91 13.62 4.20
N TYR A 89 13.96 14.31 3.05
CA TYR A 89 13.70 13.70 1.75
C TYR A 89 14.94 13.65 0.87
N LYS A 90 15.11 12.51 0.21
CA LYS A 90 16.08 12.31 -0.87
C LYS A 90 15.40 12.47 -2.23
N THR A 91 16.22 12.68 -3.25
CA THR A 91 15.85 12.60 -4.67
C THR A 91 16.24 11.25 -5.26
N PHE A 92 15.72 10.91 -6.43
CA PHE A 92 16.04 9.64 -7.10
C PHE A 92 17.54 9.47 -7.35
N ASP A 93 18.23 10.55 -7.72
CA ASP A 93 19.67 10.53 -7.98
C ASP A 93 20.51 10.10 -6.77
N GLU A 94 20.02 10.34 -5.56
CA GLU A 94 20.71 9.99 -4.31
C GLU A 94 20.49 8.54 -3.87
N VAL A 95 19.49 7.85 -4.45
CA VAL A 95 19.11 6.48 -4.07
C VAL A 95 19.25 5.45 -5.20
N LYS A 96 19.47 5.89 -6.45
CA LYS A 96 19.48 5.02 -7.63
C LYS A 96 20.50 3.87 -7.59
N ASP A 97 21.60 4.03 -6.85
CA ASP A 97 22.65 3.02 -6.69
C ASP A 97 22.44 2.13 -5.43
N HIS A 98 21.35 2.33 -4.69
CA HIS A 98 21.00 1.57 -3.49
C HIS A 98 19.94 0.51 -3.77
N HIS A 99 19.89 -0.51 -2.90
CA HIS A 99 18.86 -1.54 -2.91
C HIS A 99 17.98 -1.45 -1.66
N PHE A 100 16.70 -1.80 -1.81
CA PHE A 100 15.68 -1.71 -0.76
C PHE A 100 14.85 -2.98 -0.68
N ASP A 101 14.43 -3.33 0.53
CA ASP A 101 13.54 -4.48 0.75
C ASP A 101 12.10 -4.13 0.35
N GLY A 102 11.69 -2.88 0.61
CA GLY A 102 10.37 -2.39 0.31
C GLY A 102 10.40 -1.02 -0.37
N LEU A 103 9.49 -0.78 -1.30
CA LEU A 103 9.14 0.55 -1.79
C LEU A 103 7.65 0.79 -1.58
N ILE A 104 7.27 1.95 -1.07
CA ILE A 104 5.89 2.40 -1.01
C ILE A 104 5.73 3.60 -1.94
N ILE A 105 4.79 3.53 -2.88
CA ILE A 105 4.41 4.65 -3.74
C ILE A 105 3.02 5.10 -3.32
N THR A 106 2.90 6.32 -2.77
CA THR A 106 1.65 6.81 -2.19
C THR A 106 0.64 7.24 -3.26
N GLY A 107 -0.57 7.59 -2.81
CA GLY A 107 -1.52 8.33 -3.63
C GLY A 107 -1.01 9.75 -3.97
N ALA A 108 -1.74 10.40 -4.88
CA ALA A 108 -1.55 11.77 -5.31
C ALA A 108 -2.91 12.36 -5.74
N PRO A 109 -3.14 13.68 -5.64
CA PRO A 109 -4.40 14.33 -5.97
C PRO A 109 -4.54 14.54 -7.49
N LEU A 110 -4.48 13.45 -8.28
CA LEU A 110 -4.35 13.47 -9.75
C LEU A 110 -5.45 12.66 -10.45
N ASP A 111 -6.61 12.50 -9.81
CA ASP A 111 -7.73 11.68 -10.34
C ASP A 111 -8.09 12.04 -11.79
N PHE A 112 -8.22 13.33 -12.12
CA PHE A 112 -8.68 13.78 -13.44
C PHE A 112 -7.55 14.18 -14.41
N VAL A 113 -6.30 13.89 -14.07
CA VAL A 113 -5.14 14.17 -14.93
C VAL A 113 -4.81 12.90 -15.71
N ALA A 114 -4.57 13.02 -17.02
CA ALA A 114 -4.01 11.92 -17.81
C ALA A 114 -2.60 11.63 -17.30
N TYR A 115 -2.17 10.37 -17.34
CA TYR A 115 -0.88 10.00 -16.73
C TYR A 115 0.28 10.79 -17.34
N GLU A 116 0.31 10.90 -18.67
CA GLU A 116 1.31 11.60 -19.45
C GLU A 116 1.30 13.13 -19.25
N ASP A 117 0.20 13.68 -18.73
CA ASP A 117 0.07 15.10 -18.41
C ASP A 117 0.52 15.42 -16.98
N VAL A 118 0.89 14.41 -16.18
CA VAL A 118 1.44 14.62 -14.83
C VAL A 118 2.87 15.13 -14.94
N GLU A 119 3.16 16.25 -14.28
CA GLU A 119 4.45 16.95 -14.36
C GLU A 119 5.67 16.05 -14.11
N TYR A 120 5.55 15.12 -13.17
CA TYR A 120 6.61 14.18 -12.79
C TYR A 120 6.43 12.76 -13.36
N TRP A 121 5.63 12.59 -14.42
CA TRP A 121 5.31 11.26 -14.97
C TRP A 121 6.55 10.49 -15.44
N ASP A 122 7.42 11.14 -16.21
CA ASP A 122 8.65 10.50 -16.72
C ASP A 122 9.61 10.10 -15.58
N GLU A 123 9.68 10.93 -14.54
CA GLU A 123 10.45 10.65 -13.33
C GLU A 123 9.86 9.45 -12.57
N LEU A 124 8.53 9.40 -12.43
CA LEU A 124 7.83 8.28 -11.81
C LEU A 124 8.03 6.98 -12.61
N CYS A 125 7.97 7.02 -13.95
CA CYS A 125 8.28 5.88 -14.82
C CYS A 125 9.71 5.40 -14.61
N THR A 126 10.67 6.31 -14.48
CA THR A 126 12.08 5.98 -14.21
C THR A 126 12.23 5.26 -12.86
N ILE A 127 11.57 5.75 -11.80
CA ILE A 127 11.58 5.13 -10.48
C ILE A 127 10.90 3.75 -10.51
N MET A 128 9.77 3.60 -11.20
CA MET A 128 9.08 2.32 -11.35
C MET A 128 9.88 1.31 -12.19
N GLU A 129 10.66 1.76 -13.18
CA GLU A 129 11.58 0.88 -13.91
C GLU A 129 12.74 0.44 -13.04
N TRP A 130 13.33 1.38 -12.30
CA TRP A 130 14.42 1.12 -11.38
C TRP A 130 14.02 0.13 -10.26
N SER A 131 12.80 0.27 -9.74
CA SER A 131 12.30 -0.56 -8.64
C SER A 131 12.20 -2.04 -9.03
N LYS A 132 12.00 -2.34 -10.32
CA LYS A 132 12.01 -3.72 -10.83
C LYS A 132 13.31 -4.44 -10.52
N LYS A 133 14.44 -3.75 -10.38
CA LYS A 133 15.75 -4.37 -10.10
C LYS A 133 16.24 -4.10 -8.70
N HIS A 134 16.03 -2.90 -8.17
CA HIS A 134 16.64 -2.46 -6.91
C HIS A 134 15.73 -2.63 -5.69
N VAL A 135 14.46 -2.98 -5.89
CA VAL A 135 13.50 -3.17 -4.81
C VAL A 135 12.97 -4.59 -4.85
N HIS A 136 13.02 -5.25 -3.69
CA HIS A 136 12.50 -6.61 -3.55
C HIS A 136 10.98 -6.66 -3.71
N CYS A 137 10.24 -5.81 -2.99
CA CYS A 137 8.77 -5.72 -3.10
C CYS A 137 8.24 -4.28 -3.08
N THR A 138 7.37 -3.93 -4.03
CA THR A 138 6.76 -2.59 -4.13
C THR A 138 5.27 -2.60 -3.78
N PHE A 139 4.85 -1.64 -2.95
CA PHE A 139 3.49 -1.44 -2.47
C PHE A 139 2.94 -0.10 -2.96
N HIS A 140 1.99 -0.15 -3.87
CA HIS A 140 1.39 1.02 -4.48
C HIS A 140 0.03 1.32 -3.82
N LEU A 141 -0.21 2.59 -3.50
CA LEU A 141 -1.41 3.07 -2.82
C LEU A 141 -2.22 4.03 -3.69
N CYS A 142 -3.53 3.82 -3.76
CA CYS A 142 -4.51 4.69 -4.43
C CYS A 142 -4.04 5.12 -5.83
N TRP A 143 -3.77 6.41 -6.07
CA TRP A 143 -3.27 6.88 -7.37
C TRP A 143 -1.93 6.24 -7.77
N GLY A 144 -1.01 6.01 -6.83
CA GLY A 144 0.23 5.28 -7.10
C GLY A 144 -0.03 3.86 -7.60
N ALA A 145 -1.12 3.22 -7.15
CA ALA A 145 -1.54 1.92 -7.65
C ALA A 145 -2.11 1.98 -9.07
N PHE A 146 -2.88 3.02 -9.40
CA PHE A 146 -3.32 3.24 -10.78
C PHE A 146 -2.13 3.52 -11.72
N ALA A 147 -1.19 4.37 -11.30
CA ALA A 147 0.05 4.66 -12.04
C ALA A 147 0.89 3.40 -12.28
N GLY A 148 1.09 2.58 -11.25
CA GLY A 148 1.84 1.32 -11.36
C GLY A 148 1.15 0.29 -12.26
N LEU A 149 -0.18 0.13 -12.14
CA LEU A 149 -0.95 -0.76 -13.01
C LEU A 149 -0.90 -0.31 -14.47
N TYR A 150 -0.94 1.00 -14.72
CA TYR A 150 -0.81 1.55 -16.06
C TYR A 150 0.59 1.35 -16.64
N TYR A 151 1.64 1.72 -15.90
CA TYR A 151 3.02 1.63 -16.36
C TYR A 151 3.48 0.19 -16.61
N HIS A 152 3.17 -0.72 -15.68
CA HIS A 152 3.65 -2.11 -15.77
C HIS A 152 2.79 -3.00 -16.66
N TYR A 153 1.48 -2.74 -16.75
CA TYR A 153 0.52 -3.67 -17.36
C TYR A 153 -0.42 -3.02 -18.38
N GLY A 154 -0.29 -1.71 -18.64
CA GLY A 154 -1.14 -0.99 -19.60
C GLY A 154 -2.59 -0.80 -19.14
N ILE A 155 -2.90 -1.03 -17.86
CA ILE A 155 -4.27 -0.95 -17.35
C ILE A 155 -4.68 0.52 -17.18
N GLN A 156 -5.60 0.95 -18.04
CA GLN A 156 -6.10 2.33 -18.04
C GLN A 156 -7.18 2.54 -16.98
N LYS A 157 -7.07 3.65 -16.23
CA LYS A 157 -8.14 4.13 -15.35
C LYS A 157 -9.24 4.79 -16.17
N ARG A 158 -10.44 4.83 -15.59
CA ARG A 158 -11.56 5.64 -16.08
C ARG A 158 -12.10 6.51 -14.95
N ASP A 159 -12.82 7.57 -15.32
CA ASP A 159 -13.50 8.42 -14.34
C ASP A 159 -14.61 7.63 -13.64
N ARG A 160 -14.74 7.85 -12.33
CA ARG A 160 -15.76 7.27 -11.47
C ARG A 160 -16.68 8.37 -10.98
N VAL A 161 -17.92 8.37 -11.49
CA VAL A 161 -18.98 9.30 -11.10
C VAL A 161 -20.13 8.51 -10.49
N PRO A 162 -20.55 8.78 -9.24
CA PRO A 162 -19.96 9.75 -8.32
C PRO A 162 -18.59 9.32 -7.76
N LYS A 163 -17.82 10.29 -7.26
CA LYS A 163 -16.56 10.03 -6.51
C LYS A 163 -16.84 9.04 -5.38
N LEU A 164 -15.97 8.06 -5.19
CA LEU A 164 -15.97 7.24 -3.97
C LEU A 164 -15.35 8.06 -2.83
N SER A 165 -16.13 8.35 -1.80
CA SER A 165 -15.66 8.89 -0.53
C SER A 165 -16.40 8.18 0.60
N GLY A 166 -15.69 7.51 1.50
CA GLY A 166 -16.33 6.73 2.57
C GLY A 166 -15.64 5.41 2.87
N ILE A 167 -16.32 4.58 3.66
CA ILE A 167 -15.87 3.26 4.09
C ILE A 167 -16.69 2.17 3.41
N TYR A 168 -16.01 1.28 2.69
CA TYR A 168 -16.66 0.29 1.84
C TYR A 168 -16.32 -1.13 2.26
N LYS A 169 -17.31 -2.00 2.16
CA LYS A 169 -17.22 -3.42 2.47
C LYS A 169 -16.47 -4.16 1.36
N HIS A 170 -15.52 -5.01 1.73
CA HIS A 170 -14.69 -5.79 0.83
C HIS A 170 -14.75 -7.28 1.13
N HIS A 171 -14.54 -8.08 0.08
CA HIS A 171 -14.45 -9.53 0.09
C HIS A 171 -13.07 -9.99 -0.39
N ILE A 172 -12.50 -10.97 0.31
CA ILE A 172 -11.22 -11.58 -0.06
C ILE A 172 -11.48 -12.72 -1.04
N LEU A 173 -10.80 -12.70 -2.19
CA LEU A 173 -10.94 -13.73 -3.22
C LEU A 173 -9.97 -14.90 -3.03
N ASN A 174 -8.77 -14.63 -2.49
CA ASN A 174 -7.78 -15.66 -2.17
C ASN A 174 -7.49 -15.71 -0.67
N LYS A 175 -8.34 -16.44 0.08
CA LYS A 175 -8.23 -16.59 1.55
C LYS A 175 -6.94 -17.27 2.01
N LYS A 176 -6.26 -18.01 1.13
CA LYS A 176 -5.00 -18.71 1.45
C LYS A 176 -3.77 -17.80 1.31
N SER A 177 -3.94 -16.60 0.75
CA SER A 177 -2.84 -15.66 0.60
C SER A 177 -2.31 -15.21 1.96
N PRO A 178 -0.98 -15.25 2.20
CA PRO A 178 -0.38 -14.68 3.41
C PRO A 178 -0.72 -13.21 3.64
N LEU A 179 -1.11 -12.46 2.58
CA LEU A 179 -1.45 -11.04 2.66
C LEU A 179 -2.67 -10.79 3.55
N PHE A 180 -3.62 -11.71 3.56
CA PHE A 180 -4.86 -11.59 4.32
C PHE A 180 -4.91 -12.46 5.57
N ARG A 181 -3.76 -12.95 6.04
CA ARG A 181 -3.73 -13.73 7.28
C ARG A 181 -4.28 -12.91 8.44
N GLY A 182 -5.26 -13.47 9.15
CA GLY A 182 -5.93 -12.84 10.28
C GLY A 182 -7.02 -11.84 9.90
N PHE A 183 -7.28 -11.61 8.62
CA PHE A 183 -8.45 -10.84 8.19
C PHE A 183 -9.73 -11.62 8.47
N ASP A 184 -10.79 -10.87 8.75
CA ASP A 184 -12.15 -11.38 8.63
C ASP A 184 -12.48 -11.68 7.16
N ASP A 185 -13.42 -12.60 6.92
CA ASP A 185 -13.92 -12.93 5.58
C ASP A 185 -14.45 -11.71 4.81
N VAL A 186 -14.93 -10.73 5.56
CA VAL A 186 -15.39 -9.43 5.10
C VAL A 186 -14.72 -8.36 5.94
N TYR A 187 -14.14 -7.37 5.29
CA TYR A 187 -13.52 -6.24 5.98
C TYR A 187 -13.95 -4.91 5.38
N TYR A 188 -13.67 -3.83 6.09
CA TYR A 188 -14.01 -2.47 5.68
C TYR A 188 -12.74 -1.67 5.37
N ALA A 189 -12.77 -0.87 4.31
CA ALA A 189 -11.63 -0.05 3.91
C ALA A 189 -12.10 1.33 3.38
N PRO A 190 -11.38 2.42 3.69
CA PRO A 190 -11.70 3.75 3.22
C PRO A 190 -11.29 3.95 1.76
N HIS A 191 -12.16 4.53 0.95
CA HIS A 191 -11.83 5.04 -0.39
C HIS A 191 -12.05 6.55 -0.44
N SER A 192 -11.15 7.26 -1.13
CA SER A 192 -11.32 8.67 -1.53
C SER A 192 -10.74 8.87 -2.93
N ARG A 193 -11.49 8.50 -3.97
CA ARG A 193 -11.03 8.56 -5.37
C ARG A 193 -12.17 8.79 -6.35
N ALA A 194 -11.91 9.58 -7.39
CA ALA A 194 -12.83 9.82 -8.51
C ALA A 194 -12.43 9.05 -9.78
N THR A 195 -11.61 8.01 -9.62
CA THR A 195 -11.14 7.13 -10.70
C THR A 195 -11.34 5.68 -10.33
N GLU A 196 -11.41 4.80 -11.32
CA GLU A 196 -11.50 3.36 -11.12
C GLU A 196 -10.90 2.55 -12.26
N ILE A 197 -10.76 1.25 -12.02
CA ILE A 197 -10.50 0.21 -13.01
C ILE A 197 -11.53 -0.88 -12.83
N THR A 198 -11.75 -1.67 -13.89
CA THR A 198 -12.72 -2.76 -13.89
C THR A 198 -12.08 -4.07 -13.42
N ARG A 199 -12.93 -4.98 -12.93
CA ARG A 199 -12.53 -6.35 -12.62
C ARG A 199 -11.99 -7.06 -13.86
N GLU A 200 -12.66 -6.87 -14.98
CA GLU A 200 -12.38 -7.52 -16.25
C GLU A 200 -10.96 -7.18 -16.73
N GLN A 201 -10.55 -5.90 -16.65
CA GLN A 201 -9.18 -5.49 -16.97
C GLN A 201 -8.12 -6.24 -16.15
N ILE A 202 -8.39 -6.53 -14.88
CA ILE A 202 -7.45 -7.30 -14.05
C ILE A 202 -7.45 -8.77 -14.46
N LEU A 203 -8.62 -9.37 -14.67
CA LEU A 203 -8.74 -10.79 -15.00
C LEU A 203 -8.21 -11.14 -16.41
N GLU A 204 -8.21 -10.18 -17.33
CA GLU A 204 -7.63 -10.32 -18.67
C GLU A 204 -6.09 -10.24 -18.67
N CYS A 205 -5.47 -9.74 -17.60
CA CYS A 205 -4.02 -9.66 -17.47
C CYS A 205 -3.47 -10.90 -16.73
N PRO A 206 -2.79 -11.85 -17.41
CA PRO A 206 -2.34 -13.10 -16.80
C PRO A 206 -1.25 -12.92 -15.75
N ASP A 207 -0.56 -11.77 -15.75
CA ASP A 207 0.52 -11.46 -14.81
C ASP A 207 0.01 -10.85 -13.49
N LEU A 208 -1.31 -10.67 -13.37
CA LEU A 208 -1.98 -10.10 -12.20
C LEU A 208 -2.96 -11.08 -11.54
N GLU A 209 -3.09 -10.95 -10.23
CA GLU A 209 -4.08 -11.64 -9.42
C GLU A 209 -4.97 -10.62 -8.72
N LEU A 210 -6.30 -10.74 -8.90
CA LEU A 210 -7.28 -9.98 -8.13
C LEU A 210 -7.43 -10.60 -6.74
N MET A 211 -7.09 -9.84 -5.71
CA MET A 211 -6.95 -10.34 -4.35
C MET A 211 -8.15 -10.01 -3.46
N ALA A 212 -8.71 -8.80 -3.61
CA ALA A 212 -9.91 -8.36 -2.92
C ALA A 212 -10.69 -7.33 -3.72
N GLU A 213 -12.00 -7.30 -3.54
CA GLU A 213 -12.92 -6.40 -4.23
C GLU A 213 -14.10 -6.01 -3.34
N SER A 214 -14.83 -4.99 -3.76
CA SER A 214 -16.07 -4.49 -3.15
C SER A 214 -17.16 -4.44 -4.19
N ASP A 215 -18.37 -4.88 -3.84
CA ASP A 215 -19.54 -4.73 -4.73
C ASP A 215 -19.83 -3.25 -5.04
N GLU A 216 -19.50 -2.34 -4.11
CA GLU A 216 -19.74 -0.90 -4.24
C GLU A 216 -18.50 -0.14 -4.76
N ALA A 217 -17.33 -0.42 -4.19
CA ALA A 217 -16.10 0.31 -4.51
C ALA A 217 -15.29 -0.30 -5.68
N GLY A 218 -15.63 -1.51 -6.12
CA GLY A 218 -14.94 -2.22 -7.20
C GLY A 218 -13.63 -2.86 -6.74
N VAL A 219 -12.61 -2.84 -7.61
CA VAL A 219 -11.30 -3.44 -7.33
C VAL A 219 -10.67 -2.80 -6.07
N GLY A 220 -10.25 -3.64 -5.12
CA GLY A 220 -9.65 -3.21 -3.86
C GLY A 220 -8.15 -3.50 -3.79
N VAL A 221 -7.75 -4.76 -3.97
CA VAL A 221 -6.35 -5.19 -3.94
C VAL A 221 -6.04 -6.08 -5.14
N VAL A 222 -4.94 -5.77 -5.81
CA VAL A 222 -4.34 -6.58 -6.88
C VAL A 222 -2.88 -6.85 -6.52
N LYS A 223 -2.32 -7.97 -6.96
CA LYS A 223 -0.88 -8.22 -6.89
C LYS A 223 -0.37 -8.80 -8.20
N SER A 224 0.92 -8.69 -8.45
CA SER A 224 1.59 -9.47 -9.49
C SER A 224 1.67 -10.96 -9.11
N VAL A 225 1.69 -11.85 -10.11
CA VAL A 225 1.81 -13.30 -9.88
C VAL A 225 3.09 -13.66 -9.12
N ASP A 226 4.20 -13.00 -9.46
CA ASP A 226 5.49 -13.14 -8.76
C ASP A 226 5.50 -12.54 -7.34
N SER A 227 4.41 -11.87 -6.93
CA SER A 227 4.24 -11.22 -5.62
C SER A 227 5.30 -10.14 -5.31
N ARG A 228 5.86 -9.52 -6.34
CA ARG A 228 6.78 -8.39 -6.22
C ARG A 228 6.09 -7.02 -6.20
N GLN A 229 4.86 -6.94 -6.70
CA GLN A 229 4.11 -5.69 -6.79
C GLN A 229 2.72 -5.87 -6.20
N PHE A 230 2.33 -4.95 -5.31
CA PHE A 230 1.00 -4.88 -4.72
C PHE A 230 0.36 -3.54 -5.08
N PHE A 231 -0.92 -3.58 -5.42
CA PHE A 231 -1.70 -2.41 -5.84
C PHE A 231 -2.95 -2.35 -4.96
N VAL A 232 -2.99 -1.37 -4.06
CA VAL A 232 -4.07 -1.20 -3.09
C VAL A 232 -4.82 0.08 -3.43
N LEU A 233 -6.07 -0.05 -3.90
CA LEU A 233 -6.89 1.04 -4.43
C LEU A 233 -7.77 1.73 -3.38
N TYR A 234 -7.47 1.47 -2.10
CA TYR A 234 -8.07 2.08 -0.91
C TYR A 234 -6.98 2.58 0.04
N HIS A 235 -7.38 3.33 1.06
CA HIS A 235 -6.47 4.01 1.99
C HIS A 235 -6.36 3.32 3.35
N SER A 236 -5.78 2.12 3.40
CA SER A 236 -5.60 1.37 4.66
C SER A 236 -4.82 2.13 5.76
N GLU A 237 -4.07 3.15 5.38
CA GLU A 237 -3.26 4.04 6.20
C GLU A 237 -4.07 5.14 6.89
N TYR A 238 -5.27 5.49 6.42
CA TYR A 238 -6.04 6.63 6.90
C TYR A 238 -6.35 6.56 8.40
N ASP A 239 -6.21 7.73 9.04
CA ASP A 239 -6.61 7.98 10.41
C ASP A 239 -8.11 8.21 10.53
N ALA A 240 -8.59 8.20 11.78
CA ALA A 240 -10.01 8.29 12.09
C ALA A 240 -10.69 9.51 11.46
N ASP A 241 -9.99 10.65 11.40
CA ASP A 241 -10.47 11.97 11.00
C ASP A 241 -10.10 12.35 9.55
N THR A 242 -9.38 11.51 8.81
CA THR A 242 -8.85 11.90 7.49
C THR A 242 -9.97 12.25 6.50
N LEU A 243 -11.02 11.43 6.40
CA LEU A 243 -12.17 11.71 5.53
C LEU A 243 -13.00 12.90 6.03
N LYS A 244 -13.09 13.12 7.36
CA LYS A 244 -13.71 14.29 7.96
C LYS A 244 -13.00 15.57 7.52
N LEU A 245 -11.67 15.61 7.63
CA LEU A 245 -10.84 16.74 7.24
C LEU A 245 -10.93 17.03 5.73
N GLU A 246 -10.98 15.99 4.89
CA GLU A 246 -11.22 16.16 3.45
C GLU A 246 -12.60 16.79 3.17
N TYR A 247 -13.65 16.28 3.81
CA TYR A 247 -15.02 16.79 3.67
C TYR A 247 -15.14 18.26 4.12
N GLU A 248 -14.61 18.59 5.31
CA GLU A 248 -14.61 19.95 5.85
C GLU A 248 -13.83 20.92 4.96
N ARG A 249 -12.67 20.49 4.45
CA ARG A 249 -11.85 21.29 3.52
C ARG A 249 -12.61 21.58 2.23
N ASP A 250 -13.27 20.59 1.65
CA ASP A 250 -13.95 20.74 0.37
C ASP A 250 -15.22 21.63 0.53
N LEU A 251 -15.93 21.50 1.65
CA LEU A 251 -16.98 22.46 2.03
C LEU A 251 -16.46 23.89 2.17
N ALA A 252 -15.32 24.08 2.85
CA ALA A 252 -14.72 25.40 3.04
C ALA A 252 -14.29 26.07 1.72
N LYS A 253 -14.03 25.27 0.67
CA LYS A 253 -13.76 25.74 -0.70
C LYS A 253 -15.03 26.11 -1.47
N GLY A 254 -16.21 25.98 -0.86
CA GLY A 254 -17.50 26.21 -1.52
C GLY A 254 -17.90 25.11 -2.50
N MET A 255 -17.29 23.93 -2.39
CA MET A 255 -17.73 22.74 -3.12
C MET A 255 -18.95 22.12 -2.41
N ASP A 256 -19.63 21.21 -3.10
CA ASP A 256 -20.73 20.41 -2.55
C ASP A 256 -20.30 18.94 -2.42
N PRO A 257 -19.34 18.62 -1.51
CA PRO A 257 -18.88 17.24 -1.34
C PRO A 257 -20.00 16.39 -0.73
N ILE A 258 -20.11 15.15 -1.21
CA ILE A 258 -21.01 14.15 -0.60
C ILE A 258 -20.43 13.76 0.77
N ILE A 259 -21.29 13.63 1.78
CA ILE A 259 -20.91 13.09 3.09
C ILE A 259 -20.26 11.71 2.90
N PRO A 260 -19.08 11.44 3.48
CA PRO A 260 -18.41 10.16 3.31
C PRO A 260 -19.31 8.99 3.75
N VAL A 261 -19.53 8.05 2.83
CA VAL A 261 -20.43 6.91 3.01
C VAL A 261 -19.97 6.02 4.16
N ASN A 262 -20.89 5.58 5.02
CA ASN A 262 -20.63 4.66 6.16
C ASN A 262 -19.51 5.13 7.12
N TYR A 263 -19.35 6.44 7.30
CA TYR A 263 -18.26 7.02 8.09
C TYR A 263 -18.74 7.71 9.37
N PHE A 264 -19.69 8.64 9.24
CA PHE A 264 -20.31 9.33 10.37
C PHE A 264 -21.54 8.57 10.88
N PRO A 265 -21.77 8.50 12.20
CA PRO A 265 -23.01 7.96 12.74
C PRO A 265 -24.24 8.73 12.22
N ASP A 266 -25.21 8.02 11.67
CA ASP A 266 -26.44 8.59 11.10
C ASP A 266 -26.20 9.62 9.99
N ASP A 267 -25.07 9.52 9.27
CA ASP A 267 -24.63 10.48 8.24
C ASP A 267 -24.58 11.94 8.75
N ASP A 268 -24.23 12.13 10.03
CA ASP A 268 -24.14 13.45 10.69
C ASP A 268 -22.66 13.88 10.87
N PRO A 269 -22.14 14.83 10.07
CA PRO A 269 -20.75 15.27 10.15
C PRO A 269 -20.37 15.97 11.46
N THR A 270 -21.34 16.29 12.32
CA THR A 270 -21.06 16.86 13.65
C THR A 270 -20.65 15.80 14.68
N LYS A 271 -20.88 14.52 14.38
CA LYS A 271 -20.52 13.39 15.24
C LYS A 271 -19.11 12.89 14.93
N GLU A 272 -18.50 12.23 15.91
CA GLU A 272 -17.21 11.58 15.72
C GLU A 272 -17.35 10.32 14.87
N PRO A 273 -16.44 10.06 13.91
CA PRO A 273 -16.52 8.94 12.99
C PRO A 273 -16.26 7.59 13.69
N ILE A 274 -16.91 6.53 13.22
CA ILE A 274 -16.71 5.17 13.73
C ILE A 274 -15.63 4.47 12.92
N VAL A 275 -14.55 4.07 13.59
CA VAL A 275 -13.43 3.40 12.93
C VAL A 275 -13.59 1.88 12.94
N ASN A 276 -13.99 1.31 11.80
CA ASN A 276 -14.13 -0.14 11.58
C ASN A 276 -13.10 -0.73 10.59
N TRP A 277 -12.18 0.09 10.04
CA TRP A 277 -11.15 -0.36 9.09
C TRP A 277 -9.77 -0.58 9.71
N ARG A 278 -9.53 -0.10 10.95
CA ARG A 278 -8.19 -0.04 11.56
C ARG A 278 -7.49 -1.40 11.64
N ALA A 279 -8.21 -2.45 12.04
CA ALA A 279 -7.65 -3.79 12.22
C ALA A 279 -7.20 -4.39 10.88
N ALA A 280 -8.09 -4.44 9.89
CA ALA A 280 -7.79 -4.90 8.54
C ALA A 280 -6.68 -4.06 7.89
N GLY A 281 -6.74 -2.74 8.04
CA GLY A 281 -5.69 -1.83 7.60
C GLY A 281 -4.35 -2.19 8.23
N GLN A 282 -4.26 -2.38 9.54
CA GLN A 282 -2.99 -2.75 10.18
C GLN A 282 -2.48 -4.13 9.73
N LEU A 283 -3.35 -5.12 9.63
CA LEU A 283 -2.97 -6.47 9.20
C LEU A 283 -2.40 -6.48 7.78
N LEU A 284 -2.94 -5.66 6.86
CA LEU A 284 -2.43 -5.58 5.49
C LEU A 284 -0.93 -5.24 5.47
N TRP A 285 -0.54 -4.21 6.21
CA TRP A 285 0.83 -3.71 6.27
C TRP A 285 1.75 -4.66 7.01
N THR A 286 1.30 -5.19 8.16
CA THR A 286 2.08 -6.18 8.92
C THR A 286 2.30 -7.46 8.10
N ASN A 287 1.30 -7.91 7.34
CA ASN A 287 1.41 -9.09 6.47
C ASN A 287 2.30 -8.83 5.26
N TRP A 288 2.19 -7.67 4.62
CA TRP A 288 3.09 -7.26 3.54
C TRP A 288 4.55 -7.27 4.00
N ILE A 289 4.87 -6.54 5.08
CA ILE A 289 6.22 -6.50 5.65
C ILE A 289 6.72 -7.88 6.03
N ASN A 290 5.91 -8.70 6.70
CA ASN A 290 6.39 -9.96 7.22
C ASN A 290 6.56 -11.04 6.13
N TYR A 291 5.58 -11.20 5.24
CA TYR A 291 5.53 -12.34 4.31
C TYR A 291 6.10 -12.03 2.93
N TYR A 292 6.10 -10.77 2.51
CA TYR A 292 6.51 -10.39 1.15
C TYR A 292 7.76 -9.52 1.12
N VAL A 293 8.11 -8.88 2.23
CA VAL A 293 9.37 -8.15 2.38
C VAL A 293 10.37 -9.01 3.15
N TYR A 294 10.14 -9.27 4.44
CA TYR A 294 11.13 -9.91 5.32
C TYR A 294 11.46 -11.37 5.00
N GLN A 295 10.45 -12.22 4.78
CA GLN A 295 10.67 -13.66 4.65
C GLN A 295 11.21 -14.09 3.29
N THR A 296 11.15 -13.20 2.29
CA THR A 296 11.47 -13.51 0.89
C THR A 296 12.64 -12.68 0.36
N THR A 297 13.04 -11.60 1.05
CA THR A 297 14.22 -10.79 0.67
C THR A 297 15.53 -11.53 0.97
N PRO A 298 16.60 -11.36 0.15
CA PRO A 298 17.92 -11.89 0.47
C PRO A 298 18.52 -11.24 1.72
N TYR A 299 19.38 -12.00 2.41
CA TYR A 299 20.07 -11.48 3.58
C TYR A 299 21.03 -10.35 3.23
N ASN A 300 21.78 -10.47 2.13
CA ASN A 300 22.57 -9.38 1.59
C ASN A 300 21.67 -8.56 0.66
N ILE A 301 21.39 -7.30 1.02
CA ILE A 301 20.48 -6.44 0.25
C ILE A 301 20.98 -6.18 -1.19
N ASN A 302 22.29 -6.25 -1.43
CA ASN A 302 22.85 -6.08 -2.77
C ASN A 302 22.67 -7.30 -3.67
N GLU A 303 22.12 -8.41 -3.14
CA GLU A 303 21.71 -9.58 -3.92
C GLU A 303 20.23 -9.49 -4.32
N VAL A 304 19.55 -8.36 -4.06
CA VAL A 304 18.26 -8.07 -4.68
C VAL A 304 18.53 -7.84 -6.17
N GLU A 305 18.51 -8.94 -6.93
CA GLU A 305 18.46 -8.95 -8.38
C GLU A 305 17.16 -9.61 -8.78
N ASN A 306 16.49 -9.02 -9.77
CA ASN A 306 15.27 -9.59 -10.30
C ASN A 306 15.46 -9.79 -11.79
N GLU A 307 15.31 -11.05 -12.22
CA GLU A 307 15.33 -11.45 -13.64
C GLU A 307 14.14 -10.88 -14.41
#